data_AF-A0A6J1P4F4-F1
#
_entry.id   AF-A0A6J1P4F4-F1
#
_cell.length_a   1.000
_cell.length_b   1.000
_cell.length_c   1.000
_cell.angle_alpha   90.00
_cell.angle_beta   90.00
_cell.angle_gamma   90.00
#
_symmetry.space_group_name_H-M   'P 1'
#
loop_
_entity.id
_entity.type
_entity.pdbx_description
1 polymer ?
#
loop_
_entity_poly.entity_id
_entity_poly.type
_entity_poly.pdbx_seq_one_letter_code
_entity_poly.pdbx_strand_id
1 'polypeptide(L)'
;RDKEREYHKRDEAVQHFNALLADLVRNPDLTWREAKKQLKKDHRYSLADELAKEDRERLFTQHVGALAGKRRDKLRALLAELGAGCTAHWRDVRKQLAEHAAAPAYRSAPQMEREFRDYQRDKQSAAKTALRQLLQETRSITHRSMAAVRDSPAAMTSLQDTLKHDARYTALEHIPEERQQIISSYLEELEKKGPPPPPTATEPSRRSKQ
;
A
#
# COMPACT_ATOMS: atom_id res chain seq x y z
N ARG A 1 -13.46 14.12 -38.83
CA ARG A 1 -14.21 15.40 -38.80
C ARG A 1 -15.40 15.34 -37.83
N ASP A 2 -16.48 14.60 -38.10
CA ASP A 2 -17.62 14.59 -37.15
C ASP A 2 -17.33 13.81 -35.85
N LYS A 3 -16.65 12.67 -35.95
CA LYS A 3 -16.19 11.89 -34.78
C LYS A 3 -15.25 12.67 -33.85
N GLU A 4 -14.43 13.58 -34.39
CA GLU A 4 -13.52 14.41 -33.60
C GLU A 4 -14.29 15.50 -32.84
N ARG A 5 -15.29 16.12 -33.50
CA ARG A 5 -16.16 17.10 -32.85
C ARG A 5 -16.98 16.49 -31.72
N GLU A 6 -17.54 15.30 -31.93
CA GLU A 6 -18.26 14.55 -30.90
C GLU A 6 -17.35 14.18 -29.72
N TYR A 7 -16.11 13.79 -30.00
CA TYR A 7 -15.12 13.50 -28.96
C TYR A 7 -14.77 14.73 -28.13
N HIS A 8 -14.51 15.88 -28.78
CA HIS A 8 -14.20 17.13 -28.06
C HIS A 8 -15.36 17.62 -27.20
N LYS A 9 -16.59 17.55 -27.71
CA LYS A 9 -17.80 17.89 -26.97
C LYS A 9 -17.98 17.01 -25.73
N ARG A 10 -17.79 15.70 -25.89
CA ARG A 10 -17.83 14.75 -24.78
C ARG A 10 -16.71 15.01 -23.76
N ASP A 11 -15.50 15.29 -24.21
CA ASP A 11 -14.37 15.60 -23.30
C ASP A 11 -14.64 16.88 -22.50
N GLU A 12 -15.17 17.92 -23.15
CA GLU A 12 -15.60 19.15 -22.49
C GLU A 12 -16.69 18.88 -21.44
N ALA A 13 -17.70 18.07 -21.76
CA ALA A 13 -18.73 17.66 -20.81
C ALA A 13 -18.15 16.87 -19.61
N VAL A 14 -17.14 16.03 -19.83
CA VAL A 14 -16.41 15.34 -18.75
C VAL A 14 -15.66 16.34 -17.87
N GLN A 15 -14.97 17.32 -18.47
CA GLN A 15 -14.23 18.34 -17.72
C GLN A 15 -15.17 19.21 -16.87
N HIS A 16 -16.28 19.69 -17.44
CA HIS A 16 -17.29 20.46 -16.71
C HIS A 16 -17.90 19.66 -15.55
N PHE A 17 -18.21 18.38 -15.79
CA PHE A 17 -18.75 17.52 -14.74
C PHE A 17 -17.74 17.26 -13.62
N ASN A 18 -16.46 17.03 -13.95
CA ASN A 18 -15.40 16.86 -12.96
C ASN A 18 -15.17 18.14 -12.14
N ALA A 19 -15.22 19.33 -12.76
CA ALA A 19 -15.13 20.60 -12.04
C ALA A 19 -16.31 20.76 -11.08
N LEU A 20 -17.53 20.44 -11.52
CA LEU A 20 -18.72 20.48 -10.67
C LEU A 20 -18.62 19.51 -9.48
N LEU A 21 -18.12 18.29 -9.72
CA LEU A 21 -17.84 17.32 -8.66
C LEU A 21 -16.80 17.84 -7.66
N ALA A 22 -15.70 18.44 -8.13
CA ALA A 22 -14.67 19.00 -7.28
C ALA A 22 -15.20 20.12 -6.36
N ASP A 23 -16.09 20.96 -6.88
CA ASP A 23 -16.67 22.07 -6.13
C ASP A 23 -17.68 21.61 -5.08
N LEU A 24 -18.63 20.75 -5.48
CA LEU A 24 -19.81 20.42 -4.69
C LEU A 24 -19.72 19.10 -3.93
N VAL A 25 -18.95 18.13 -4.42
CA VAL A 25 -18.78 16.81 -3.79
C VAL A 25 -17.44 16.81 -3.08
N ARG A 26 -17.41 17.26 -1.82
CA ARG A 26 -16.20 17.25 -0.97
C ARG A 26 -16.16 16.11 0.04
N ASN A 27 -17.31 15.49 0.29
CA ASN A 27 -17.44 14.37 1.22
C ASN A 27 -17.34 13.03 0.45
N PRO A 28 -16.30 12.21 0.70
CA PRO A 28 -16.11 10.93 0.03
C PRO A 28 -17.17 9.88 0.39
N ASP A 29 -17.93 10.09 1.46
CA ASP A 29 -18.96 9.15 1.91
C ASP A 29 -20.34 9.46 1.29
N LEU A 30 -20.47 10.42 0.36
CA LEU A 30 -21.74 10.64 -0.33
C LEU A 30 -22.11 9.45 -1.23
N THR A 31 -23.38 9.10 -1.25
CA THR A 31 -23.91 8.19 -2.28
C THR A 31 -24.19 8.94 -3.57
N TRP A 32 -24.22 8.24 -4.70
CA TRP A 32 -24.58 8.84 -5.98
C TRP A 32 -25.96 9.51 -5.94
N ARG A 33 -26.93 8.91 -5.24
CA ARG A 33 -28.28 9.46 -5.09
C ARG A 33 -28.28 10.81 -4.36
N GLU A 34 -27.53 10.92 -3.27
CA GLU A 34 -27.41 12.16 -2.49
C GLU A 34 -26.65 13.23 -3.27
N ALA A 35 -25.52 12.87 -3.87
CA ALA A 35 -24.71 13.76 -4.68
C ALA A 35 -25.50 14.28 -5.88
N LYS A 36 -26.17 13.40 -6.63
CA LYS A 36 -27.02 13.76 -7.78
C LYS A 36 -28.12 14.76 -7.40
N LYS A 37 -28.74 14.61 -6.23
CA LYS A 37 -29.75 15.57 -5.73
C LYS A 37 -29.16 16.97 -5.48
N GLN A 38 -27.89 17.04 -5.05
CA GLN A 38 -27.18 18.31 -4.85
C GLN A 38 -26.73 18.91 -6.18
N LEU A 39 -26.09 18.10 -7.03
CA LEU A 39 -25.56 18.50 -8.34
C LEU A 39 -26.66 19.09 -9.23
N LYS A 40 -27.85 18.48 -9.26
CA LYS A 40 -29.01 18.96 -10.05
C LYS A 40 -29.51 20.37 -9.69
N LYS A 41 -29.14 20.91 -8.54
CA LYS A 41 -29.52 22.28 -8.15
C LYS A 41 -28.59 23.33 -8.76
N ASP A 42 -27.40 22.93 -9.20
CA ASP A 42 -26.42 23.81 -9.84
C ASP A 42 -26.69 23.86 -11.35
N HIS A 43 -26.71 25.07 -11.91
CA HIS A 43 -27.00 25.27 -13.33
C HIS A 43 -25.98 24.57 -14.25
N ARG A 44 -24.76 24.31 -13.76
CA ARG A 44 -23.68 23.66 -14.52
C ARG A 44 -23.95 22.18 -14.75
N TYR A 45 -24.92 21.57 -14.03
CA TYR A 45 -25.25 20.16 -14.21
C TYR A 45 -25.73 19.83 -15.64
N SER A 46 -26.40 20.77 -16.31
CA SER A 46 -26.85 20.59 -17.70
C SER A 46 -25.70 20.59 -18.71
N LEU A 47 -24.54 21.17 -18.37
CA LEU A 47 -23.33 21.11 -19.22
C LEU A 47 -22.80 19.67 -19.38
N ALA A 48 -23.29 18.73 -18.56
CA ALA A 48 -22.97 17.32 -18.62
C ALA A 48 -24.08 16.47 -19.27
N ASP A 49 -25.06 17.07 -19.95
CA ASP A 49 -26.19 16.33 -20.54
C ASP A 49 -25.79 15.44 -21.72
N GLU A 50 -24.69 15.76 -22.39
CA GLU A 50 -24.09 14.89 -23.43
C GLU A 50 -23.46 13.62 -22.84
N LEU A 51 -23.25 13.56 -21.52
CA LEU A 51 -22.79 12.34 -20.84
C LEU A 51 -23.96 11.41 -20.53
N ALA A 52 -23.77 10.13 -20.86
CA ALA A 52 -24.66 9.07 -20.41
C ALA A 52 -24.77 9.08 -18.87
N LYS A 53 -25.89 8.58 -18.35
CA LYS A 53 -26.13 8.53 -16.90
C LYS A 53 -25.07 7.68 -16.19
N GLU A 54 -24.66 6.59 -16.84
CA GLU A 54 -23.67 5.62 -16.37
C GLU A 54 -22.27 6.25 -16.31
N ASP A 55 -21.92 7.09 -17.29
CA ASP A 55 -20.66 7.82 -17.29
C ASP A 55 -20.58 8.83 -16.14
N ARG A 56 -21.67 9.56 -15.88
CA ARG A 56 -21.74 10.50 -14.76
C ARG A 56 -21.58 9.78 -13.41
N GLU A 57 -22.19 8.61 -13.26
CA GLU A 57 -22.06 7.78 -12.05
C GLU A 57 -20.64 7.20 -11.90
N ARG A 58 -20.01 6.79 -13.01
CA ARG A 58 -18.62 6.34 -13.02
C ARG A 58 -17.65 7.46 -12.63
N LEU A 59 -17.80 8.66 -13.21
CA LEU A 59 -16.97 9.84 -12.87
C LEU A 59 -17.15 10.24 -11.40
N PHE A 60 -18.39 10.21 -10.90
CA PHE A 60 -18.66 10.41 -9.48
C PHE A 60 -17.93 9.37 -8.60
N THR A 61 -18.00 8.10 -8.96
CA THR A 61 -17.36 7.00 -8.21
C THR A 61 -15.83 7.17 -8.18
N GLN A 62 -15.24 7.55 -9.32
CA GLN A 62 -13.82 7.86 -9.42
C GLN A 62 -13.44 9.05 -8.53
N HIS A 63 -14.25 10.12 -8.53
CA HIS A 63 -14.03 11.32 -7.73
C HIS A 63 -14.09 11.04 -6.22
N VAL A 64 -15.15 10.37 -5.74
CA VAL A 64 -15.25 10.02 -4.31
C VAL A 64 -14.16 9.04 -3.89
N GLY A 65 -13.74 8.14 -4.79
CA GLY A 65 -12.59 7.26 -4.58
C GLY A 65 -11.29 8.05 -4.41
N ALA A 66 -11.05 9.06 -5.24
CA ALA A 66 -9.89 9.94 -5.12
C ALA A 66 -9.91 10.75 -3.80
N LEU A 67 -11.08 11.24 -3.39
CA LEU A 67 -11.26 11.92 -2.09
C LEU A 67 -11.01 10.97 -0.92
N ALA A 68 -11.53 9.74 -0.97
CA ALA A 68 -11.29 8.73 0.04
C ALA A 68 -9.80 8.36 0.14
N GLY A 69 -9.12 8.26 -1.01
CA GLY A 69 -7.67 8.08 -1.10
C GLY A 69 -6.91 9.21 -0.40
N LYS A 70 -7.17 10.47 -0.76
CA LYS A 70 -6.57 11.64 -0.11
C LYS A 70 -6.83 11.68 1.40
N ARG A 71 -8.03 11.30 1.85
CA ARG A 71 -8.37 11.21 3.28
C ARG A 71 -7.52 10.16 3.99
N ARG A 72 -7.38 8.98 3.38
CA ARG A 72 -6.54 7.89 3.89
C ARG A 72 -5.07 8.27 3.95
N ASP A 73 -4.56 8.95 2.93
CA ASP A 73 -3.15 9.36 2.88
C ASP A 73 -2.83 10.36 3.99
N LYS A 74 -3.75 11.30 4.27
CA LYS A 74 -3.65 12.21 5.43
C LYS A 74 -3.64 11.46 6.76
N LEU A 75 -4.52 10.45 6.93
CA LEU A 75 -4.53 9.63 8.13
C LEU A 75 -3.17 8.91 8.30
N ARG A 76 -2.66 8.31 7.23
CA ARG A 76 -1.38 7.58 7.25
C ARG A 76 -0.19 8.48 7.55
N ALA A 77 -0.17 9.70 7.01
CA ALA A 77 0.85 10.69 7.34
C ALA A 77 0.84 11.02 8.84
N LEU A 78 -0.35 11.32 9.38
CA LEU A 78 -0.49 11.63 10.81
C LEU A 78 -0.14 10.44 11.70
N LEU A 79 -0.53 9.21 11.33
CA LEU A 79 -0.13 8.00 12.04
C LEU A 79 1.40 7.80 12.05
N ALA A 80 2.08 8.15 10.96
CA ALA A 80 3.53 8.08 10.88
C ALA A 80 4.20 9.15 11.76
N GLU A 81 3.69 10.38 11.77
CA GLU A 81 4.14 11.47 12.65
C GLU A 81 3.98 11.11 14.13
N LEU A 82 2.87 10.45 14.48
CA LEU A 82 2.60 9.92 15.82
C LEU A 82 3.44 8.70 16.20
N GLY A 83 4.24 8.16 15.29
CA GLY A 83 5.04 6.96 15.55
C GLY A 83 4.19 5.70 15.75
N ALA A 84 2.98 5.64 15.21
CA ALA A 84 2.13 4.46 15.32
C ALA A 84 2.79 3.26 14.62
N GLY A 85 3.21 2.27 15.42
CA GLY A 85 3.83 1.03 14.97
C GLY A 85 2.82 -0.08 14.60
N CYS A 86 3.32 -1.19 14.07
CA CYS A 86 2.50 -2.35 13.72
C CYS A 86 1.84 -3.03 14.93
N THR A 87 2.35 -2.79 16.15
CA THR A 87 1.80 -3.30 17.42
C THR A 87 0.98 -2.27 18.20
N ALA A 88 0.81 -1.05 17.66
CA ALA A 88 0.07 0.01 18.35
C ALA A 88 -1.41 -0.38 18.58
N HIS A 89 -1.95 -0.04 19.74
CA HIS A 89 -3.36 -0.30 20.03
C HIS A 89 -4.24 0.84 19.52
N TRP A 90 -5.35 0.47 18.86
CA TRP A 90 -6.30 1.44 18.32
C TRP A 90 -6.82 2.43 19.35
N ARG A 91 -7.08 1.98 20.59
CA ARG A 91 -7.59 2.87 21.66
C ARG A 91 -6.64 4.05 21.92
N ASP A 92 -5.34 3.78 21.97
CA ASP A 92 -4.34 4.78 22.33
C ASP A 92 -4.06 5.70 21.13
N VAL A 93 -3.95 5.11 19.93
CA VAL A 93 -3.83 5.86 18.67
C VAL A 93 -5.02 6.77 18.45
N ARG A 94 -6.25 6.29 18.69
CA ARG A 94 -7.47 7.08 18.56
C ARG A 94 -7.47 8.28 19.52
N LYS A 95 -6.95 8.11 20.75
CA LYS A 95 -6.83 9.20 21.72
C LYS A 95 -5.88 10.27 21.19
N GLN A 96 -4.70 9.88 20.70
CA GLN A 96 -3.75 10.80 20.08
C GLN A 96 -4.37 11.52 18.88
N LEU A 97 -4.99 10.79 17.95
CA LEU A 97 -5.66 11.36 16.78
C LEU A 97 -6.73 12.40 17.15
N ALA A 98 -7.46 12.19 18.25
CA ALA A 98 -8.49 13.13 18.71
C ALA A 98 -7.91 14.47 19.21
N GLU A 99 -6.64 14.50 19.60
CA GLU A 99 -5.92 15.71 20.03
C GLU A 99 -5.40 16.53 18.83
N HIS A 100 -5.42 15.98 17.61
CA HIS A 100 -4.95 16.65 16.39
C HIS A 100 -6.10 17.23 15.57
N ALA A 101 -6.18 18.55 15.47
CA ALA A 101 -7.16 19.25 14.64
C ALA A 101 -7.06 18.90 13.14
N ALA A 102 -5.90 18.46 12.67
CA ALA A 102 -5.67 18.04 11.28
C ALA A 102 -6.14 16.60 10.99
N ALA A 103 -6.59 15.84 12.01
CA ALA A 103 -7.01 14.48 11.83
C ALA A 103 -8.21 14.40 10.85
N PRO A 104 -8.13 13.53 9.83
CA PRO A 104 -9.22 13.40 8.87
C PRO A 104 -10.50 12.90 9.53
N ALA A 105 -11.64 13.49 9.16
CA ALA A 105 -12.95 13.04 9.60
C ALA A 105 -13.43 11.82 8.79
N TYR A 106 -13.90 10.80 9.52
CA TYR A 106 -14.55 9.61 8.96
C TYR A 106 -16.02 9.58 9.38
N ARG A 107 -16.86 8.88 8.62
CA ARG A 107 -18.28 8.73 8.96
C ARG A 107 -18.48 8.03 10.31
N SER A 108 -17.59 7.09 10.64
CA SER A 108 -17.66 6.34 11.89
C SER A 108 -16.28 5.94 12.40
N ALA A 109 -16.18 5.72 13.72
CA ALA A 109 -14.95 5.24 14.33
C ALA A 109 -14.50 3.86 13.79
N PRO A 110 -15.39 2.87 13.54
CA PRO A 110 -15.01 1.59 12.92
C PRO A 110 -14.41 1.75 11.52
N GLN A 111 -14.86 2.73 10.74
CA GLN A 111 -14.30 3.01 9.40
C GLN A 111 -12.83 3.47 9.52
N MET A 112 -12.56 4.39 10.44
CA MET A 112 -11.19 4.87 10.71
C MET A 112 -10.31 3.75 11.30
N GLU A 113 -10.86 2.91 12.18
CA GLU A 113 -10.14 1.77 12.76
C GLU A 113 -9.71 0.76 11.70
N ARG A 114 -10.57 0.50 10.70
CA ARG A 114 -10.23 -0.37 9.57
C ARG A 114 -9.03 0.17 8.78
N GLU A 115 -9.02 1.47 8.49
CA GLU A 115 -7.88 2.12 7.81
C GLU A 115 -6.60 2.05 8.64
N PHE A 116 -6.71 2.19 9.97
CA PHE A 116 -5.59 2.00 10.88
C PHE A 116 -5.05 0.55 10.85
N ARG A 117 -5.93 -0.46 10.88
CA ARG A 117 -5.52 -1.87 10.77
C ARG A 117 -4.85 -2.17 9.42
N ASP A 118 -5.36 -1.58 8.34
CA ASP A 118 -4.73 -1.68 7.02
C ASP A 118 -3.32 -1.05 7.05
N TYR A 119 -3.16 0.10 7.69
CA TYR A 119 -1.84 0.72 7.89
C TYR A 119 -0.89 -0.16 8.73
N GLN A 120 -1.37 -0.80 9.80
CA GLN A 120 -0.55 -1.73 10.61
C GLN A 120 -0.07 -2.93 9.79
N ARG A 121 -0.96 -3.53 8.99
CA ARG A 121 -0.60 -4.63 8.09
C ARG A 121 0.47 -4.20 7.09
N ASP A 122 0.34 -3.01 6.52
CA ASP A 122 1.30 -2.50 5.54
C ASP A 122 2.68 -2.24 6.21
N LYS A 123 2.69 -1.71 7.44
CA LYS A 123 3.92 -1.55 8.24
C LYS A 123 4.58 -2.89 8.54
N GLN A 124 3.80 -3.90 8.92
CA GLN A 124 4.31 -5.24 9.18
C GLN A 124 4.87 -5.88 7.90
N SER A 125 4.18 -5.74 6.76
CA SER A 125 4.66 -6.20 5.47
C SER A 125 5.98 -5.51 5.06
N ALA A 126 6.08 -4.19 5.27
CA ALA A 126 7.30 -3.45 5.01
C ALA A 126 8.47 -3.92 5.89
N ALA A 127 8.22 -4.19 7.18
CA ALA A 127 9.24 -4.73 8.08
C ALA A 127 9.71 -6.13 7.66
N LYS A 128 8.81 -7.01 7.20
CA LYS A 128 9.16 -8.32 6.64
C LYS A 128 10.03 -8.20 5.38
N THR A 129 9.69 -7.28 4.48
CA THR A 129 10.49 -6.99 3.29
C THR A 129 11.87 -6.44 3.66
N ALA A 130 11.93 -5.53 4.64
CA ALA A 130 13.18 -4.97 5.12
C ALA A 130 14.09 -6.02 5.74
N LEU A 131 13.55 -6.99 6.49
CA LEU A 131 14.32 -8.15 6.95
C LEU A 131 14.88 -8.97 5.79
N ARG A 132 14.10 -9.22 4.73
CA ARG A 132 14.62 -9.93 3.54
C ARG A 132 15.76 -9.17 2.87
N GLN A 133 15.69 -7.84 2.80
CA GLN A 133 16.79 -7.01 2.30
C GLN A 133 18.03 -7.10 3.20
N LEU A 134 17.87 -7.04 4.53
CA LEU A 134 18.96 -7.25 5.48
C LEU A 134 19.65 -8.59 5.25
N LEU A 135 18.89 -9.68 5.09
CA LEU A 135 19.44 -11.01 4.83
C LEU A 135 20.25 -11.04 3.53
N GLN A 136 19.78 -10.35 2.48
CA GLN A 136 20.48 -10.22 1.21
C GLN A 136 21.77 -9.39 1.30
N GLU A 137 21.79 -8.35 2.15
CA GLU A 137 22.95 -7.50 2.37
C GLU A 137 24.01 -8.15 3.29
N THR A 138 23.63 -9.16 4.06
CA THR A 138 24.48 -9.83 5.04
C THR A 138 25.40 -10.84 4.37
N ARG A 139 26.61 -10.40 4.00
CA ARG A 139 27.60 -11.18 3.22
C ARG A 139 28.00 -12.54 3.82
N SER A 140 27.90 -12.72 5.14
CA SER A 140 28.20 -14.00 5.79
C SER A 140 27.15 -15.07 5.51
N ILE A 141 25.95 -14.69 5.05
CA ILE A 141 24.89 -15.61 4.68
C ILE A 141 25.11 -16.06 3.22
N THR A 142 25.17 -17.37 3.00
CA THR A 142 25.48 -17.98 1.70
C THR A 142 24.60 -19.20 1.42
N HIS A 143 24.71 -19.79 0.23
CA HIS A 143 24.05 -21.05 -0.13
C HIS A 143 24.37 -22.22 0.82
N ARG A 144 25.48 -22.14 1.58
CA ARG A 144 25.88 -23.17 2.56
C ARG A 144 25.26 -22.95 3.94
N SER A 145 24.70 -21.77 4.22
CA SER A 145 24.16 -21.42 5.53
C SER A 145 23.00 -22.33 5.93
N MET A 146 22.17 -22.79 4.98
CA MET A 146 21.09 -23.73 5.28
C MET A 146 21.60 -25.10 5.74
N ALA A 147 22.62 -25.64 5.06
CA ALA A 147 23.26 -26.89 5.46
C ALA A 147 23.88 -26.77 6.86
N ALA A 148 24.60 -25.67 7.15
CA ALA A 148 25.17 -25.42 8.46
C ALA A 148 24.12 -25.37 9.58
N VAL A 149 22.95 -24.78 9.32
CA VAL A 149 21.81 -24.75 10.26
C VAL A 149 21.21 -26.14 10.49
N ARG A 150 21.14 -26.98 9.45
CA ARG A 150 20.68 -28.38 9.59
C ARG A 150 21.66 -29.22 10.41
N ASP A 151 22.96 -29.00 10.22
CA ASP A 151 24.02 -29.73 10.94
C ASP A 151 24.12 -29.30 12.41
N SER A 152 23.89 -28.02 12.71
CA SER A 152 23.96 -27.48 14.07
C SER A 152 22.97 -26.35 14.31
N PRO A 153 22.04 -26.50 15.28
CA PRO A 153 21.16 -25.40 15.70
C PRO A 153 21.91 -24.14 16.15
N ALA A 154 23.15 -24.28 16.64
CA ALA A 154 23.99 -23.15 17.04
C ALA A 154 24.34 -22.21 15.86
N ALA A 155 24.36 -22.72 14.62
CA ALA A 155 24.60 -21.90 13.44
C ALA A 155 23.44 -20.90 13.21
N MET A 156 22.20 -21.29 13.50
CA MET A 156 21.05 -20.38 13.43
C MET A 156 21.17 -19.29 14.49
N THR A 157 21.55 -19.63 15.72
CA THR A 157 21.77 -18.65 16.79
C THR A 157 22.86 -17.65 16.42
N SER A 158 24.01 -18.13 15.91
CA SER A 158 25.11 -17.26 15.46
C SER A 158 24.68 -16.32 14.32
N LEU A 159 23.89 -16.82 13.36
CA LEU A 159 23.31 -15.99 12.31
C LEU A 159 22.40 -14.92 12.91
N GLN A 160 21.49 -15.28 13.81
CA GLN A 160 20.63 -14.29 14.48
C GLN A 160 21.41 -13.28 15.31
N ASP A 161 22.49 -13.69 15.97
CA ASP A 161 23.39 -12.81 16.72
C ASP A 161 24.07 -11.77 15.84
N THR A 162 24.34 -12.09 14.57
CA THR A 162 24.87 -11.11 13.61
C THR A 162 23.84 -10.07 13.19
N LEU A 163 22.54 -10.40 13.27
CA LEU A 163 21.43 -9.55 12.83
C LEU A 163 20.75 -8.79 13.97
N LYS A 164 20.89 -9.25 15.22
CA LYS A 164 20.04 -8.82 16.35
C LYS A 164 20.07 -7.33 16.70
N HIS A 165 21.10 -6.61 16.25
CA HIS A 165 21.23 -5.17 16.48
C HIS A 165 20.75 -4.31 15.31
N ASP A 166 20.40 -4.91 14.15
CA ASP A 166 19.84 -4.17 13.02
C ASP A 166 18.37 -3.80 13.29
N ALA A 167 18.02 -2.56 12.97
CA ALA A 167 16.67 -2.03 13.16
C ALA A 167 15.60 -2.86 12.43
N ARG A 168 15.92 -3.45 11.28
CA ARG A 168 15.00 -4.26 10.47
C ARG A 168 14.74 -5.63 11.08
N TYR A 169 15.70 -6.15 11.86
CA TYR A 169 15.54 -7.39 12.63
C TYR A 169 14.72 -7.15 13.92
N THR A 170 15.04 -6.08 14.65
CA THR A 170 14.36 -5.71 15.89
C THR A 170 12.92 -5.25 15.66
N ALA A 171 12.61 -4.67 14.49
CA ALA A 171 11.23 -4.32 14.09
C ALA A 171 10.23 -5.49 14.13
N LEU A 172 10.71 -6.74 14.07
CA LEU A 172 9.91 -7.96 14.10
C LEU A 172 10.00 -8.71 15.44
N GLU A 173 10.47 -8.08 16.53
CA GLU A 173 10.61 -8.70 17.85
C GLU A 173 9.30 -9.27 18.42
N HIS A 174 8.18 -8.62 18.11
CA HIS A 174 6.84 -9.03 18.54
C HIS A 174 6.30 -10.30 17.83
N ILE A 175 6.98 -10.79 16.79
CA ILE A 175 6.60 -11.97 15.99
C ILE A 175 7.83 -12.83 15.68
N PRO A 176 8.48 -13.40 16.71
CA PRO A 176 9.75 -14.11 16.56
C PRO A 176 9.63 -15.34 15.66
N GLU A 177 8.49 -16.03 15.64
CA GLU A 177 8.23 -17.21 14.81
C GLU A 177 8.18 -16.85 13.32
N GLU A 178 7.46 -15.77 12.96
CA GLU A 178 7.43 -15.29 11.58
C GLU A 178 8.80 -14.79 11.12
N ARG A 179 9.53 -14.10 12.01
CA ARG A 179 10.92 -13.68 11.76
C ARG A 179 11.81 -14.88 11.45
N GLN A 180 11.73 -15.94 12.27
CA GLN A 180 12.49 -17.17 12.04
C GLN A 180 12.06 -17.85 10.73
N GLN A 181 10.77 -17.89 10.42
CA GLN A 181 10.27 -18.45 9.16
C GLN A 181 10.81 -17.69 7.93
N ILE A 182 10.91 -16.36 7.99
CA ILE A 182 11.49 -15.54 6.91
C ILE A 182 12.96 -15.89 6.70
N ILE A 183 13.72 -16.01 7.79
CA ILE A 183 15.14 -16.38 7.75
C ILE A 183 15.30 -17.78 7.14
N SER A 184 14.59 -18.78 7.66
CA SER A 184 14.65 -20.16 7.14
C SER A 184 14.27 -20.23 5.66
N SER A 185 13.18 -19.55 5.25
CA SER A 185 12.73 -19.51 3.86
C SER A 185 13.80 -18.91 2.94
N TYR A 186 14.45 -17.84 3.38
CA TYR A 186 15.54 -17.21 2.62
C TYR A 186 16.76 -18.14 2.47
N LEU A 187 17.13 -18.87 3.53
CA LEU A 187 18.23 -19.83 3.49
C LEU A 187 17.93 -21.00 2.52
N GLU A 188 16.70 -21.51 2.53
CA GLU A 188 16.26 -22.54 1.57
C GLU A 188 16.28 -22.03 0.12
N GLU A 189 15.87 -20.78 -0.11
CA GLU A 189 15.96 -20.13 -1.42
C GLU A 189 17.42 -20.02 -1.90
N LEU A 190 18.36 -19.67 -1.01
CA LEU A 190 19.79 -19.62 -1.33
C LEU A 190 20.39 -21.00 -1.61
N GLU A 191 20.03 -22.01 -0.81
CA GLU A 191 20.47 -23.39 -1.02
C GLU A 191 20.04 -23.90 -2.40
N LYS A 192 18.78 -23.67 -2.79
CA LYS A 192 18.25 -24.03 -4.11
C LYS A 192 18.94 -23.29 -5.26
N LYS A 193 19.30 -22.03 -5.07
CA LYS A 193 20.03 -21.23 -6.08
C LYS A 193 21.47 -21.70 -6.25
N GLY A 194 22.09 -22.23 -5.20
CA GLY A 194 23.49 -22.67 -5.22
C GLY A 194 24.47 -21.49 -5.25
N PRO A 195 25.76 -21.75 -5.55
CA PRO A 195 26.76 -20.69 -5.63
C PRO A 195 26.41 -19.68 -6.74
N PRO A 196 26.68 -18.37 -6.55
CA PRO A 196 26.45 -17.39 -7.59
C PRO A 196 27.27 -17.76 -8.84
N PRO A 197 26.72 -17.58 -10.05
CA PRO A 197 27.43 -17.90 -11.28
C PRO A 197 28.71 -17.06 -11.37
N PRO A 198 29.80 -17.60 -11.94
CA PRO A 198 31.03 -16.84 -12.14
C PRO A 198 30.73 -15.62 -13.03
N PRO A 199 31.41 -14.48 -12.82
CA PRO A 199 31.20 -13.24 -13.58
C PRO A 199 31.41 -13.39 -15.10
N THR A 200 31.96 -14.53 -15.53
CA THR A 200 32.25 -14.89 -16.92
C THR A 200 31.17 -15.75 -17.59
N ALA A 201 30.06 -16.06 -16.91
CA ALA A 201 28.97 -16.83 -17.51
C ALA A 201 28.10 -15.93 -18.41
N THR A 202 28.48 -15.78 -19.69
CA THR A 202 27.56 -15.32 -20.74
C THR A 202 26.37 -16.25 -20.84
N GLU A 203 25.14 -15.71 -20.74
CA GLU A 203 23.90 -16.47 -20.88
C GLU A 203 23.87 -17.24 -22.22
N PRO A 204 23.57 -18.55 -22.23
CA PRO A 204 23.34 -19.25 -23.49
C PRO A 204 22.00 -18.78 -24.08
N SER A 205 22.05 -18.16 -25.26
CA SER A 205 20.86 -17.81 -26.03
C SER A 205 19.93 -19.03 -26.13
N ARG A 206 18.72 -18.91 -25.55
CA ARG A 206 17.66 -19.91 -25.69
C ARG A 206 17.32 -20.05 -27.18
N ARG A 207 17.83 -21.10 -27.81
CA ARG A 207 17.37 -21.54 -29.14
C ARG A 207 15.93 -22.04 -28.97
N SER A 208 14.97 -21.19 -29.30
CA SER A 208 13.57 -21.55 -29.47
C SER A 208 13.47 -22.69 -30.48
N LYS A 209 13.04 -23.87 -30.03
CA LYS A 209 12.70 -24.97 -30.93
C LYS A 209 11.36 -24.63 -31.59
N GLN A 210 11.40 -24.56 -32.92
CA GLN A 210 10.22 -24.67 -33.79
C GLN A 210 9.51 -26.00 -33.56
#